data_AF-W7JKG2-F1
#
_entry.id   AF-W7JKG2-F1
#
_cell.length_a   1.000
_cell.length_b   1.000
_cell.length_c   1.000
_cell.angle_alpha   90.00
_cell.angle_beta   90.00
_cell.angle_gamma   90.00
#
_symmetry.space_group_name_H-M   'P 1'
#
loop_
_entity.id
_entity.type
_entity.pdbx_description
1 polymer ?
#
loop_
_entity_poly.entity_id
_entity_poly.type
_entity_poly.pdbx_seq_one_letter_code
_entity_poly.pdbx_strand_id
1 'polypeptide(L)'
;MKKEVDFNLCYEEEKKNLIGLLIENNFDEVFEPLTSESLRFFLPMNGLCLIDYQLHFFKQNNVKKIYVVVTHHENELLDYIEKFQRSKKRYNDLDIEIIKMNKKVKTLGDALRDFKKSVEVYNDILLLLSDTIPIANVKDIIKAHFTNKEKCKNQIMTLILSHCSSENKSHNDDYVLAYDNFTFKLLLFEPLKKKKHFTLTNDIFKDINIKDRKGCRYEEKGLFKGGNKDLINNHHHHHHYVNMDDDHNVDGYNNMYNNNNNNNNNNNNSFSFCILSIV
;
A
#
# COMPACT_ATOMS: atom_id res chain seq x y z
N MET A 1 -10.36 -21.68 -13.64
CA MET A 1 -10.58 -21.69 -12.17
C MET A 1 -9.40 -21.01 -11.51
N LYS A 2 -9.58 -19.79 -11.01
CA LYS A 2 -8.58 -19.12 -10.15
C LYS A 2 -8.51 -19.94 -8.87
N LYS A 3 -7.33 -20.44 -8.49
CA LYS A 3 -7.13 -21.06 -7.18
C LYS A 3 -7.19 -19.94 -6.14
N GLU A 4 -8.24 -19.93 -5.34
CA GLU A 4 -8.23 -19.20 -4.08
C GLU A 4 -7.14 -19.85 -3.20
N VAL A 5 -6.18 -19.05 -2.78
CA VAL A 5 -5.18 -19.47 -1.81
C VAL A 5 -5.86 -19.40 -0.47
N ASP A 6 -6.32 -20.55 0.02
CA ASP A 6 -6.89 -20.66 1.37
C ASP A 6 -5.78 -20.41 2.41
N PHE A 7 -5.81 -19.23 3.03
CA PHE A 7 -4.98 -18.88 4.18
C PHE A 7 -5.50 -19.55 5.46
N ASN A 8 -5.52 -20.88 5.47
CA ASN A 8 -5.84 -21.68 6.64
C ASN A 8 -4.61 -21.79 7.56
N LEU A 9 -4.37 -20.71 8.32
CA LEU A 9 -3.57 -20.78 9.54
C LEU A 9 -4.47 -20.41 10.73
N CYS A 10 -4.47 -21.25 11.77
CA CYS A 10 -5.23 -20.98 12.99
C CYS A 10 -4.69 -19.69 13.63
N TYR A 11 -5.54 -18.68 13.72
CA TYR A 11 -5.17 -17.35 14.20
C TYR A 11 -5.73 -17.20 15.61
N GLU A 12 -4.87 -17.23 16.62
CA GLU A 12 -5.28 -16.78 17.96
C GLU A 12 -5.31 -15.24 17.93
N GLU A 13 -6.48 -14.67 17.67
CA GLU A 13 -6.72 -13.21 17.65
C GLU A 13 -6.28 -12.50 18.93
N GLU A 14 -6.11 -13.22 20.04
CA GLU A 14 -5.92 -12.67 21.38
C GLU A 14 -4.48 -12.25 21.72
N LYS A 15 -3.45 -12.66 20.97
CA LYS A 15 -2.04 -12.49 21.42
C LYS A 15 -1.23 -11.40 20.72
N LYS A 16 -1.74 -10.74 19.68
CA LYS A 16 -0.97 -9.76 18.92
C LYS A 16 -1.61 -8.38 18.93
N ASN A 17 -1.03 -7.53 19.75
CA ASN A 17 -1.40 -6.12 19.86
C ASN A 17 -0.98 -5.39 18.58
N LEU A 18 -1.97 -4.92 17.82
CA LEU A 18 -1.82 -4.03 16.67
C LEU A 18 -2.33 -2.65 17.07
N ILE A 19 -1.55 -1.61 16.79
CA ILE A 19 -1.97 -0.23 17.01
C ILE A 19 -2.21 0.49 15.69
N GLY A 20 -3.08 1.49 15.69
CA GLY A 20 -3.30 2.38 14.56
C GLY A 20 -2.39 3.59 14.67
N LEU A 21 -1.87 4.06 13.54
CA LEU A 21 -1.12 5.30 13.46
C LEU A 21 -1.65 6.13 12.29
N LEU A 22 -2.22 7.29 12.61
CA LEU A 22 -2.55 8.33 11.65
C LEU A 22 -1.46 9.37 11.65
N ILE A 23 -0.92 9.69 10.47
CA ILE A 23 0.05 10.76 10.30
C ILE A 23 -0.54 11.81 9.38
N GLU A 24 -0.54 13.04 9.85
CA GLU A 24 -0.83 14.20 9.04
C GLU A 24 0.15 14.31 7.85
N ASN A 25 -0.36 14.17 6.62
CA ASN A 25 0.44 14.27 5.40
C ASN A 25 0.53 15.73 4.94
N ASN A 26 1.37 16.49 5.64
CA ASN A 26 1.70 17.88 5.33
C ASN A 26 3.20 18.03 5.01
N PHE A 27 3.66 17.17 4.10
CA PHE A 27 5.04 17.17 3.60
C PHE A 27 5.13 17.80 2.19
N ASP A 28 3.99 18.16 1.62
CA ASP A 28 3.82 18.78 0.32
C ASP A 28 2.85 19.97 0.41
N GLU A 29 2.84 20.79 -0.63
CA GLU A 29 2.00 21.99 -0.71
C GLU A 29 0.72 21.74 -1.54
N VAL A 30 0.32 20.47 -1.75
CA VAL A 30 -0.76 20.11 -2.70
C VAL A 30 -2.11 20.69 -2.27
N PHE A 31 -2.33 20.85 -0.97
CA PHE A 31 -3.58 21.35 -0.40
C PHE A 31 -3.47 22.77 0.18
N GLU A 32 -2.37 23.48 -0.08
CA GLU A 32 -2.27 24.90 0.27
C GLU A 32 -3.24 25.73 -0.60
N PRO A 33 -3.95 26.73 -0.03
CA PRO A 33 -3.80 27.27 1.34
C PRO A 33 -4.65 26.58 2.42
N LEU A 34 -5.46 25.56 2.08
CA LEU A 34 -6.41 24.95 3.02
C LEU A 34 -5.70 24.33 4.23
N THR A 35 -4.55 23.70 4.01
CA THR A 35 -3.73 23.08 5.07
C THR A 35 -3.02 24.08 5.98
N SER A 36 -2.92 25.36 5.59
CA SER A 36 -2.45 26.41 6.50
C SER A 36 -3.50 26.77 7.56
N GLU A 37 -4.78 26.69 7.20
CA GLU A 37 -5.90 27.11 8.06
C GLU A 37 -6.44 25.97 8.92
N SER A 38 -6.34 24.71 8.47
CA SER A 38 -6.90 23.55 9.16
C SER A 38 -6.16 22.25 8.77
N LEU A 39 -6.40 21.15 9.48
CA LEU A 39 -5.75 19.88 9.19
C LEU A 39 -6.31 19.21 7.93
N ARG A 40 -5.43 18.53 7.17
CA ARG A 40 -5.83 17.70 6.02
C ARG A 40 -6.84 16.60 6.39
N PHE A 41 -6.83 16.15 7.64
CA PHE A 41 -7.83 15.25 8.23
C PHE A 41 -9.27 15.75 8.13
N PHE A 42 -9.48 17.06 8.06
CA PHE A 42 -10.79 17.69 8.04
C PHE A 42 -11.33 17.98 6.65
N LEU A 43 -10.57 17.63 5.59
CA LEU A 43 -11.05 17.77 4.22
C LEU A 43 -12.41 17.05 4.07
N PRO A 44 -13.45 17.77 3.60
CA PRO A 44 -14.78 17.21 3.51
C PRO A 44 -14.91 16.32 2.28
N MET A 45 -15.49 15.14 2.47
CA MET A 45 -15.82 14.19 1.42
C MET A 45 -17.18 13.55 1.70
N ASN A 46 -18.13 13.80 0.81
CA ASN A 46 -19.53 13.33 0.94
C ASN A 46 -20.18 13.69 2.29
N GLY A 47 -19.92 14.90 2.79
CA GLY A 47 -20.50 15.41 4.03
C GLY A 47 -19.85 14.90 5.33
N LEU A 48 -18.74 14.16 5.24
CA LEU A 48 -17.92 13.72 6.38
C LEU A 48 -16.47 14.14 6.18
N CYS A 49 -15.69 14.26 7.26
CA CYS A 49 -14.25 14.53 7.17
C CYS A 49 -13.47 13.24 6.84
N LEU A 50 -12.28 13.36 6.24
CA LEU A 50 -11.42 12.19 5.93
C LEU A 50 -11.12 11.32 7.17
N ILE A 51 -10.87 11.95 8.32
CA ILE A 51 -10.60 11.23 9.57
C ILE A 51 -11.75 10.30 10.00
N ASP A 52 -13.00 10.61 9.66
CA ASP A 52 -14.14 9.74 9.99
C ASP A 52 -14.03 8.38 9.29
N TYR A 53 -13.61 8.38 8.02
CA TYR A 53 -13.39 7.14 7.25
C TYR A 53 -12.22 6.34 7.82
N GLN A 54 -11.15 7.02 8.23
CA GLN A 54 -9.96 6.39 8.79
C GLN A 54 -10.24 5.75 10.16
N LEU A 55 -10.93 6.47 11.06
CA LEU A 55 -11.36 5.92 12.36
C LEU A 55 -12.34 4.76 12.19
N HIS A 56 -13.25 4.86 11.22
CA HIS A 56 -14.14 3.76 10.87
C HIS A 56 -13.36 2.52 10.42
N PHE A 57 -12.35 2.71 9.58
CA PHE A 57 -11.50 1.63 9.09
C PHE A 57 -10.72 0.93 10.23
N PHE A 58 -10.11 1.68 11.16
CA PHE A 58 -9.45 1.06 12.32
C PHE A 58 -10.43 0.24 13.16
N LYS A 59 -11.60 0.82 13.46
CA LYS A 59 -12.66 0.14 14.21
C LYS A 59 -13.10 -1.15 13.53
N GLN A 60 -13.33 -1.13 12.21
CA GLN A 60 -13.75 -2.29 11.45
C GLN A 60 -12.68 -3.40 11.44
N ASN A 61 -11.40 -3.03 11.49
CA ASN A 61 -10.26 -3.94 11.54
C ASN A 61 -9.82 -4.30 12.97
N ASN A 62 -10.67 -4.08 13.98
CA ASN A 62 -10.43 -4.40 15.39
C ASN A 62 -9.20 -3.69 16.01
N VAL A 63 -8.79 -2.54 15.47
CA VAL A 63 -7.72 -1.71 16.04
C VAL A 63 -8.34 -0.68 16.98
N LYS A 64 -8.03 -0.81 18.28
CA LYS A 64 -8.62 0.04 19.34
C LYS A 64 -7.72 1.20 19.75
N LYS A 65 -6.43 0.97 19.94
CA LYS A 65 -5.46 2.02 20.27
C LYS A 65 -4.99 2.69 18.98
N ILE A 66 -5.20 3.99 18.87
CA ILE A 66 -4.88 4.79 17.69
C ILE A 66 -4.10 6.01 18.14
N TYR A 67 -2.94 6.23 17.53
CA TYR A 67 -2.20 7.47 17.68
C TYR A 67 -2.44 8.37 16.47
N VAL A 68 -2.69 9.66 16.69
CA VAL A 68 -2.82 10.65 15.63
C VAL A 68 -1.70 11.67 15.76
N VAL A 69 -0.79 11.67 14.80
CA VAL A 69 0.37 12.54 14.76
C VAL A 69 0.07 13.76 13.91
N VAL A 70 0.20 14.94 14.51
CA VAL A 70 -0.03 16.24 13.86
C VAL A 70 1.14 17.18 14.14
N THR A 71 1.39 18.12 13.23
CA THR A 71 2.40 19.17 13.41
C THR A 71 1.83 20.48 13.93
N HIS A 72 0.52 20.68 13.79
CA HIS A 72 -0.19 21.91 14.11
C HIS A 72 -1.67 21.61 14.44
N HIS A 73 -2.42 22.64 14.85
CA HIS A 73 -3.86 22.57 15.17
C HIS A 73 -4.29 21.40 16.09
N GLU A 74 -3.48 20.99 17.08
CA GLU A 74 -3.85 19.84 17.93
C GLU A 74 -5.13 20.05 18.73
N ASN A 75 -5.42 21.29 19.13
CA ASN A 75 -6.61 21.62 19.92
C ASN A 75 -7.89 21.44 19.11
N GLU A 76 -7.88 21.87 17.84
CA GLU A 76 -9.00 21.65 16.92
C GLU A 76 -9.30 20.15 16.76
N LEU A 77 -8.23 19.35 16.65
CA LEU A 77 -8.34 17.90 16.56
C LEU A 77 -8.86 17.25 17.84
N LEU A 78 -8.38 17.68 19.01
CA LEU A 78 -8.88 17.22 20.30
C LEU A 78 -10.39 17.47 20.42
N ASP A 79 -10.83 18.70 20.19
CA ASP A 79 -12.24 19.09 20.26
C ASP A 79 -13.10 18.29 19.27
N TYR A 80 -12.59 18.06 18.05
CA TYR A 80 -13.28 17.27 17.04
C TYR A 80 -13.46 15.81 17.49
N ILE A 81 -12.41 15.17 17.97
CA ILE A 81 -12.45 13.76 18.38
C ILE A 81 -13.38 13.55 19.57
N GLU A 82 -13.34 14.45 20.56
CA GLU A 82 -14.26 14.41 21.70
C GLU A 82 -15.72 14.49 21.24
N LYS A 83 -16.04 15.42 20.32
CA LYS A 83 -17.37 15.56 19.73
C LYS A 83 -17.76 14.34 18.91
N PHE A 84 -16.84 13.78 18.13
CA PHE A 84 -17.05 12.57 17.34
C PHE A 84 -17.43 11.39 18.23
N GLN A 85 -16.65 11.11 19.28
CA GLN A 85 -16.94 10.02 20.21
C GLN A 85 -18.26 10.27 20.96
N ARG A 86 -18.50 11.50 21.45
CA ARG A 86 -19.76 11.82 22.14
C ARG A 86 -21.00 11.61 21.26
N SER A 87 -20.91 11.97 19.98
CA SER A 87 -22.03 11.86 19.04
C SER A 87 -22.21 10.45 18.48
N LYS A 88 -21.14 9.67 18.31
CA LYS A 88 -21.15 8.36 17.66
C LYS A 88 -20.73 7.25 18.63
N LYS A 89 -21.66 6.83 19.48
CA LYS A 89 -21.48 5.80 20.54
C LYS A 89 -20.71 4.53 20.13
N ARG A 90 -20.77 4.14 18.85
CA ARG A 90 -20.06 2.98 18.28
C ARG A 90 -18.53 3.07 18.42
N TYR A 91 -17.98 4.29 18.53
CA TYR A 91 -16.54 4.54 18.51
C TYR A 91 -15.97 4.94 19.88
N ASN A 92 -16.77 4.86 20.96
CA ASN A 92 -16.37 5.29 22.30
C ASN A 92 -15.32 4.39 22.95
N ASP A 93 -15.14 3.18 22.42
CA ASP A 93 -14.13 2.22 22.85
C ASP A 93 -12.82 2.36 22.08
N LEU A 94 -12.72 3.29 21.12
CA LEU A 94 -11.44 3.66 20.52
C LEU A 94 -10.65 4.50 21.53
N ASP A 95 -9.43 4.07 21.83
CA ASP A 95 -8.47 4.84 22.60
C ASP A 95 -7.62 5.64 21.61
N ILE A 96 -7.96 6.94 21.46
CA ILE A 96 -7.33 7.82 20.50
C ILE A 96 -6.44 8.82 21.25
N GLU A 97 -5.16 8.85 20.91
CA GLU A 97 -4.18 9.73 21.52
C GLU A 97 -3.52 10.63 20.47
N ILE A 98 -3.62 11.93 20.66
CA ILE A 98 -3.06 12.92 19.74
C ILE A 98 -1.64 13.29 20.19
N ILE A 99 -0.68 13.20 19.27
CA ILE A 99 0.70 13.56 19.51
C ILE A 99 1.06 14.75 18.63
N LYS A 100 1.34 15.87 19.30
CA LYS A 100 1.89 17.05 18.63
C LYS A 100 3.39 16.88 18.40
N MET A 101 3.81 16.99 17.15
CA MET A 101 5.21 16.99 16.75
C MET A 101 5.75 18.41 16.56
N ASN A 102 7.08 18.51 16.50
CA ASN A 102 7.74 19.77 16.20
C ASN A 102 7.50 20.17 14.73
N LYS A 103 7.33 21.47 14.47
CA LYS A 103 7.23 22.05 13.12
C LYS A 103 8.44 21.79 12.20
N LYS A 104 9.54 21.27 12.74
CA LYS A 104 10.73 20.88 11.97
C LYS A 104 10.57 19.56 11.21
N VAL A 105 9.51 18.79 11.46
CA VAL A 105 9.21 17.56 10.72
C VAL A 105 8.86 17.92 9.28
N LYS A 106 9.67 17.45 8.31
CA LYS A 106 9.49 17.75 6.89
C LYS A 106 9.18 16.52 6.03
N THR A 107 9.35 15.32 6.60
CA THR A 107 9.17 14.07 5.88
C THR A 107 8.46 13.05 6.76
N LEU A 108 7.83 12.06 6.12
CA LEU A 108 7.25 10.91 6.81
C LEU A 108 8.30 10.19 7.70
N GLY A 109 9.54 10.09 7.24
CA GLY A 109 10.62 9.50 8.02
C GLY A 109 10.96 10.27 9.29
N ASP A 110 10.92 11.61 9.26
CA ASP A 110 11.10 12.44 10.44
C ASP A 110 9.94 12.27 11.43
N ALA A 111 8.71 12.22 10.92
CA ALA A 111 7.52 12.00 11.75
C ALA A 111 7.60 10.65 12.49
N LEU A 112 7.97 9.58 11.79
CA LEU A 112 8.14 8.24 12.38
C LEU A 112 9.26 8.20 13.42
N ARG A 113 10.37 8.89 13.15
CA ARG A 113 11.52 8.95 14.06
C ARG A 113 11.17 9.68 15.35
N ASP A 114 10.44 10.78 15.26
CA ASP A 114 10.02 11.54 16.44
C ASP A 114 8.88 10.85 17.18
N PHE A 115 7.93 10.23 16.47
CA PHE A 115 6.92 9.34 17.07
C PHE A 115 7.55 8.26 17.93
N LYS A 116 8.57 7.56 17.41
CA LYS A 116 9.27 6.50 18.15
C LYS A 116 9.98 6.99 19.42
N LYS A 117 10.37 8.27 19.49
CA LYS A 117 10.96 8.87 20.70
C LYS A 117 9.89 9.29 21.71
N SER A 118 8.75 9.77 21.21
CA SER A 118 7.66 10.28 22.04
C SER A 118 6.83 9.16 22.67
N VAL A 119 6.70 8.03 21.98
CA VAL A 119 5.92 6.89 22.45
C VAL A 119 6.75 5.62 22.39
N GLU A 120 6.85 4.95 23.53
CA GLU A 120 7.52 3.67 23.66
C GLU A 120 6.62 2.53 23.13
N VAL A 121 6.48 2.47 21.80
CA VAL A 121 5.68 1.44 21.13
C VAL A 121 6.53 0.21 20.85
N TYR A 122 6.09 -0.95 21.33
CA TYR A 122 6.66 -2.27 21.03
C TYR A 122 5.78 -3.13 20.11
N ASN A 123 4.66 -2.57 19.66
CA ASN A 123 3.62 -3.23 18.89
C ASN A 123 3.78 -2.98 17.39
N ASP A 124 3.22 -3.87 16.57
CA ASP A 124 3.07 -3.64 15.14
C ASP A 124 2.04 -2.51 14.90
N ILE A 125 2.26 -1.73 13.84
CA ILE A 125 1.56 -0.48 13.56
C ILE A 125 0.87 -0.57 12.20
N LEU A 126 -0.45 -0.38 12.17
CA LEU A 126 -1.22 -0.11 10.96
C LEU A 126 -1.19 1.40 10.69
N LEU A 127 -0.36 1.81 9.73
CA LEU A 127 -0.09 3.21 9.39
C LEU A 127 -0.98 3.68 8.23
N LEU A 128 -1.59 4.84 8.43
CA LEU A 128 -2.38 5.58 7.45
C LEU A 128 -1.94 7.05 7.39
N LEU A 129 -1.90 7.60 6.18
CA LEU A 129 -1.70 9.04 5.96
C LEU A 129 -3.05 9.76 5.91
N SER A 130 -3.08 11.03 6.30
CA SER A 130 -4.32 11.83 6.41
C SER A 130 -5.13 11.95 5.11
N ASP A 131 -4.50 11.73 3.96
CA ASP A 131 -5.10 11.78 2.63
C ASP A 131 -5.53 10.42 2.09
N THR A 132 -5.34 9.36 2.86
CA THR A 132 -5.76 8.02 2.48
C THR A 132 -7.22 7.80 2.87
N ILE A 133 -8.00 7.25 1.93
CA ILE A 133 -9.39 6.84 2.16
C ILE A 133 -9.44 5.30 2.14
N PRO A 134 -9.35 4.65 3.30
CA PRO A 134 -9.36 3.20 3.36
C PRO A 134 -10.79 2.65 3.32
N ILE A 135 -11.10 1.81 2.32
CA ILE A 135 -12.43 1.17 2.15
C ILE A 135 -12.38 -0.35 2.38
N ALA A 136 -11.19 -0.94 2.52
CA ALA A 136 -11.03 -2.39 2.58
C ALA A 136 -11.11 -2.97 4.01
N ASN A 137 -11.65 -4.18 4.13
CA ASN A 137 -11.39 -5.03 5.29
C ASN A 137 -10.04 -5.72 5.08
N VAL A 138 -9.09 -5.47 5.98
CA VAL A 138 -7.70 -5.95 5.88
C VAL A 138 -7.34 -6.96 6.98
N LYS A 139 -8.33 -7.53 7.68
CA LYS A 139 -8.09 -8.54 8.74
C LYS A 139 -7.24 -9.71 8.27
N ASP A 140 -7.52 -10.24 7.08
CA ASP A 140 -6.74 -11.36 6.52
C ASP A 140 -5.31 -10.93 6.16
N ILE A 141 -5.12 -9.68 5.74
CA ILE A 141 -3.80 -9.12 5.44
C ILE A 141 -2.99 -8.93 6.73
N ILE A 142 -3.63 -8.41 7.79
CA ILE A 142 -3.05 -8.32 9.13
C ILE A 142 -2.60 -9.71 9.59
N LYS A 143 -3.46 -10.71 9.41
CA LYS A 143 -3.15 -12.10 9.74
C LYS A 143 -1.97 -12.66 8.96
N ALA A 144 -1.90 -12.38 7.65
CA ALA A 144 -0.78 -12.77 6.82
C ALA A 144 0.52 -12.08 7.26
N HIS A 145 0.48 -10.78 7.59
CA HIS A 145 1.64 -10.04 8.09
C HIS A 145 2.24 -10.72 9.32
N PHE A 146 1.41 -11.00 10.33
CA PHE A 146 1.86 -11.62 11.57
C PHE A 146 2.34 -13.07 11.39
N THR A 147 1.71 -13.83 10.48
CA THR A 147 2.16 -15.17 10.10
C THR A 147 3.54 -15.13 9.44
N ASN A 148 3.74 -14.18 8.53
CA ASN A 148 4.99 -14.09 7.79
C ASN A 148 6.12 -13.56 8.67
N LYS A 149 5.83 -12.67 9.63
CA LYS A 149 6.78 -12.20 10.65
C LYS A 149 7.29 -13.33 11.56
N GLU A 150 6.43 -14.29 11.91
CA GLU A 150 6.85 -15.50 12.65
C GLU A 150 7.78 -16.39 11.84
N LYS A 151 7.50 -16.56 10.54
CA LYS A 151 8.31 -17.36 9.63
C LYS A 151 9.63 -16.69 9.26
N CYS A 152 9.62 -15.36 9.14
CA CYS A 152 10.73 -14.55 8.70
C CYS A 152 10.91 -13.36 9.64
N LYS A 153 11.87 -13.46 10.58
CA LYS A 153 12.20 -12.39 11.52
C LYS A 153 12.70 -11.10 10.84
N ASN A 154 13.12 -11.19 9.58
CA ASN A 154 13.60 -10.05 8.79
C ASN A 154 12.47 -9.34 8.04
N GLN A 155 11.20 -9.75 8.21
CA GLN A 155 10.07 -9.01 7.68
C GLN A 155 9.83 -7.76 8.55
N ILE A 156 9.99 -6.59 7.92
CA ILE A 156 9.86 -5.29 8.59
C ILE A 156 8.52 -4.63 8.26
N MET A 157 7.97 -4.84 7.07
CA MET A 157 6.78 -4.11 6.62
C MET A 157 5.93 -4.96 5.65
N THR A 158 4.62 -4.75 5.68
CA THR A 158 3.69 -5.20 4.64
C THR A 158 2.99 -3.99 4.04
N LEU A 159 3.20 -3.77 2.74
CA LEU A 159 2.55 -2.71 1.97
C LEU A 159 1.22 -3.23 1.41
N ILE A 160 0.13 -2.49 1.62
CA ILE A 160 -1.20 -2.83 1.13
C ILE A 160 -1.50 -1.97 -0.09
N LEU A 161 -1.77 -2.62 -1.22
CA LEU A 161 -1.98 -1.97 -2.51
C LEU A 161 -3.34 -2.35 -3.09
N SER A 162 -4.00 -1.37 -3.70
CA SER A 162 -5.24 -1.60 -4.42
C SER A 162 -4.94 -1.74 -5.91
N HIS A 163 -5.50 -2.78 -6.52
CA HIS A 163 -5.47 -2.93 -7.97
C HIS A 163 -6.33 -1.85 -8.62
N CYS A 164 -5.82 -1.24 -9.70
CA CYS A 164 -6.49 -0.17 -10.39
C CYS A 164 -6.43 -0.39 -11.90
N SER A 165 -7.56 -0.28 -12.59
CA SER A 165 -7.57 -0.27 -14.06
C SER A 165 -6.89 1.00 -14.58
N SER A 166 -6.40 0.96 -15.82
CA SER A 166 -5.78 2.11 -16.50
C SER A 166 -6.69 3.34 -16.51
N GLU A 167 -8.01 3.13 -16.61
CA GLU A 167 -9.04 4.19 -16.61
C GLU A 167 -9.14 4.94 -15.27
N ASN A 168 -8.77 4.31 -14.16
CA ASN A 168 -8.87 4.87 -12.81
C ASN A 168 -7.52 5.26 -12.22
N LYS A 169 -6.45 5.20 -13.02
CA LYS A 169 -5.09 5.47 -12.56
C LYS A 169 -4.93 6.96 -12.24
N SER A 170 -4.58 7.28 -10.99
CA SER A 170 -4.18 8.64 -10.63
C SER A 170 -2.92 9.04 -11.40
N HIS A 171 -2.89 10.27 -11.93
CA HIS A 171 -1.74 10.81 -12.66
C HIS A 171 -0.44 10.86 -11.83
N ASN A 172 -0.55 10.83 -10.51
CA ASN A 172 0.61 10.83 -9.60
C ASN A 172 1.10 9.41 -9.25
N ASP A 173 0.35 8.36 -9.61
CA ASP A 173 0.66 6.96 -9.27
C ASP A 173 1.45 6.26 -10.37
N ASP A 174 2.53 6.90 -10.79
CA ASP A 174 3.46 6.35 -11.77
C ASP A 174 4.58 5.60 -11.05
N TYR A 175 4.33 4.33 -10.73
CA TYR A 175 5.29 3.42 -10.10
C TYR A 175 5.34 2.07 -10.82
N VAL A 176 6.51 1.42 -10.79
CA VAL A 176 6.69 0.01 -11.11
C VAL A 176 6.90 -0.76 -9.81
N LEU A 177 6.14 -1.84 -9.69
CA LEU A 177 6.25 -2.80 -8.61
C LEU A 177 6.64 -4.15 -9.22
N ALA A 178 7.63 -4.81 -8.63
CA ALA A 178 7.89 -6.22 -8.89
C ALA A 178 7.82 -6.97 -7.56
N TYR A 179 7.08 -8.07 -7.53
CA TYR A 179 6.93 -8.92 -6.36
C TYR A 179 6.93 -10.40 -6.80
N ASP A 180 7.28 -11.29 -5.88
CA ASP A 180 7.16 -12.73 -6.11
C ASP A 180 5.70 -13.17 -5.97
N ASN A 181 5.16 -13.80 -7.00
CA ASN A 181 3.75 -14.25 -7.03
C ASN A 181 3.43 -15.36 -6.01
N PHE A 182 4.43 -16.07 -5.47
CA PHE A 182 4.20 -17.13 -4.49
C PHE A 182 4.28 -16.61 -3.06
N THR A 183 5.29 -15.79 -2.75
CA THR A 183 5.51 -15.27 -1.39
C THR A 183 4.93 -13.89 -1.15
N PHE A 184 4.51 -13.18 -2.21
CA PHE A 184 4.15 -11.75 -2.19
C PHE A 184 5.25 -10.83 -1.65
N LYS A 185 6.51 -11.30 -1.64
CA LYS A 185 7.67 -10.48 -1.28
C LYS A 185 7.86 -9.39 -2.33
N LEU A 186 7.83 -8.13 -1.90
CA LEU A 186 8.16 -7.00 -2.76
C LEU A 186 9.67 -7.01 -3.06
N LEU A 187 10.01 -6.98 -4.35
CA LEU A 187 11.39 -7.07 -4.86
C LEU A 187 11.86 -5.76 -5.48
N LEU A 188 10.95 -5.02 -6.10
CA LEU A 188 11.21 -3.71 -6.70
C LEU A 188 10.06 -2.76 -6.40
N PHE A 189 10.39 -1.54 -6.02
CA PHE A 189 9.46 -0.43 -5.93
C PHE A 189 10.14 0.83 -6.42
N GLU A 190 9.77 1.29 -7.63
CA GLU A 190 10.42 2.44 -8.25
C GLU A 190 9.41 3.40 -8.88
N PRO A 191 9.55 4.72 -8.66
CA PRO A 191 8.76 5.72 -9.39
C PRO A 191 9.20 5.79 -10.86
N LEU A 192 8.20 5.82 -11.74
CA LEU A 192 8.37 5.96 -13.18
C LEU A 192 8.68 7.40 -13.60
N LYS A 193 8.21 8.47 -12.93
CA LYS A 193 8.58 9.90 -13.17
C LYS A 193 9.10 10.22 -14.59
N LYS A 194 8.29 9.97 -15.64
CA LYS A 194 8.62 10.21 -17.06
C LYS A 194 9.80 9.39 -17.64
N LYS A 195 10.25 8.35 -16.96
CA LYS A 195 11.19 7.35 -17.47
C LYS A 195 10.45 6.41 -18.43
N LYS A 196 11.04 6.19 -19.61
CA LYS A 196 10.54 5.23 -20.61
C LYS A 196 10.97 3.78 -20.33
N HIS A 197 11.92 3.62 -19.42
CA HIS A 197 12.59 2.37 -19.12
C HIS A 197 12.93 2.32 -17.63
N PHE A 198 12.77 1.14 -17.06
CA PHE A 198 13.28 0.79 -15.74
C PHE A 198 14.35 -0.30 -15.89
N THR A 199 15.27 -0.37 -14.92
CA THR A 199 16.37 -1.32 -14.96
C THR A 199 16.09 -2.43 -13.96
N LEU A 200 16.02 -3.66 -14.45
CA LEU A 200 15.95 -4.83 -13.58
C LEU A 200 17.34 -5.45 -13.49
N THR A 201 17.90 -5.51 -12.28
CA THR A 201 19.20 -6.15 -12.04
C THR A 201 19.02 -7.65 -11.82
N ASN A 202 20.01 -8.43 -12.24
CA ASN A 202 19.98 -9.89 -12.05
C ASN A 202 19.95 -10.32 -10.58
N ASP A 203 20.31 -9.44 -9.65
CA ASP A 203 20.23 -9.71 -8.22
C ASP A 203 18.80 -9.96 -7.75
N ILE A 204 17.82 -9.28 -8.35
CA ILE A 204 16.39 -9.48 -8.05
C ILE A 204 15.98 -10.93 -8.35
N PHE A 205 16.56 -11.56 -9.38
CA PHE A 205 16.25 -12.93 -9.77
C PHE A 205 17.02 -13.99 -8.98
N LYS A 206 18.12 -13.64 -8.30
CA LYS A 206 18.84 -14.59 -7.43
C LYS A 206 17.97 -15.02 -6.25
N ASP A 207 17.18 -14.09 -5.73
CA ASP A 207 16.23 -14.33 -4.63
C ASP A 207 15.03 -15.21 -5.05
N ILE A 208 14.74 -15.31 -6.35
CA ILE A 208 13.55 -16.00 -6.90
C ILE A 208 13.78 -17.52 -7.08
N ASN A 209 14.97 -18.06 -6.77
CA ASN A 209 15.36 -19.43 -7.15
C ASN A 209 15.82 -20.35 -5.99
N ILE A 210 14.98 -21.36 -5.67
CA ILE A 210 15.25 -22.84 -5.65
C ILE A 210 14.52 -23.61 -4.51
N LYS A 211 14.22 -23.03 -3.35
CA LYS A 211 13.72 -23.84 -2.20
C LYS A 211 12.22 -24.15 -2.20
N ASP A 212 11.37 -23.27 -2.73
CA ASP A 212 9.91 -23.43 -2.65
C ASP A 212 9.28 -24.23 -3.81
N ARG A 213 10.05 -24.56 -4.85
CA ARG A 213 9.52 -25.30 -6.02
C ARG A 213 9.39 -26.81 -5.82
N LYS A 214 9.91 -27.40 -4.72
CA LYS A 214 9.85 -28.86 -4.52
C LYS A 214 8.46 -29.40 -4.13
N GLY A 215 7.48 -28.54 -3.86
CA GLY A 215 6.11 -28.96 -3.49
C GLY A 215 5.06 -28.90 -4.61
N CYS A 216 5.34 -28.23 -5.73
CA CYS A 216 4.31 -27.94 -6.75
C CYS A 216 4.74 -28.47 -8.13
N ARG A 217 4.47 -29.75 -8.40
CA ARG A 217 4.48 -30.28 -9.77
C ARG A 217 3.21 -29.80 -10.48
N TYR A 218 3.35 -28.90 -11.44
CA TYR A 218 2.36 -28.74 -12.51
C TYR A 218 2.77 -29.69 -13.65
N GLU A 219 1.84 -30.53 -14.10
CA GLU A 219 2.01 -31.28 -15.35
C GLU A 219 2.00 -30.30 -16.52
N GLU A 220 3.15 -30.15 -17.20
CA GLU A 220 3.24 -29.47 -18.48
C GLU A 220 2.46 -30.27 -19.54
N LYS A 221 1.27 -29.81 -19.91
CA LYS A 221 0.72 -30.08 -21.24
C LYS A 221 1.21 -28.96 -22.16
N GLY A 222 2.10 -29.35 -23.06
CA GLY A 222 3.04 -28.46 -23.70
C GLY A 222 2.48 -27.47 -24.72
N LEU A 223 3.24 -26.41 -24.90
CA LEU A 223 3.58 -25.83 -26.19
C LEU A 223 4.86 -25.01 -25.98
N PHE A 224 5.67 -24.84 -27.03
CA PHE A 224 7.05 -24.33 -27.06
C PHE A 224 8.16 -25.40 -26.88
N LYS A 225 8.28 -26.25 -27.91
CA LYS A 225 9.59 -26.72 -28.36
C LYS A 225 10.21 -25.63 -29.24
N GLY A 226 11.41 -25.17 -28.88
CA GLY A 226 12.28 -24.42 -29.79
C GLY A 226 13.31 -23.57 -29.04
N GLY A 227 14.60 -23.89 -29.23
CA GLY A 227 15.70 -22.96 -28.96
C GLY A 227 16.77 -23.43 -27.97
N ASN A 228 17.75 -24.16 -28.49
CA ASN A 228 19.11 -24.42 -28.03
C ASN A 228 19.48 -24.24 -26.54
N LYS A 229 19.82 -25.40 -25.94
CA LYS A 229 20.92 -25.51 -24.98
C LYS A 229 22.19 -25.04 -25.69
N ASP A 230 22.75 -23.93 -25.22
CA ASP A 230 24.19 -23.66 -25.15
C ASP A 230 24.35 -22.18 -24.76
N LEU A 231 24.89 -21.96 -23.55
CA LEU A 231 25.75 -20.86 -23.13
C LEU A 231 25.85 -20.89 -21.59
N ILE A 232 26.59 -21.88 -21.13
CA ILE A 232 27.25 -21.83 -19.82
C ILE A 232 28.46 -20.91 -19.97
N ASN A 233 28.70 -20.09 -18.94
CA ASN A 233 29.83 -19.18 -18.73
C ASN A 233 29.80 -17.87 -19.52
N ASN A 234 29.35 -16.80 -18.84
CA ASN A 234 30.04 -15.52 -18.84
C ASN A 234 29.53 -14.64 -17.67
N HIS A 235 30.43 -14.30 -16.74
CA HIS A 235 30.20 -13.26 -15.73
C HIS A 235 30.21 -11.90 -16.42
N HIS A 236 29.03 -11.42 -16.84
CA HIS A 236 28.81 -10.03 -17.21
C HIS A 236 27.57 -9.54 -16.45
N HIS A 237 27.68 -8.37 -15.81
CA HIS A 237 26.54 -7.64 -15.24
C HIS A 237 25.59 -7.29 -16.39
N HIS A 238 24.61 -8.15 -16.65
CA HIS A 238 23.58 -7.91 -17.65
C HIS A 238 22.46 -7.10 -16.98
N HIS A 239 22.28 -5.86 -17.44
CA HIS A 239 21.12 -5.06 -17.12
C HIS A 239 20.01 -5.37 -18.13
N HIS A 240 18.84 -5.80 -17.65
CA HIS A 240 17.67 -5.94 -18.50
C HIS A 240 16.91 -4.62 -18.55
N TYR A 241 16.82 -4.06 -19.75
CA TYR A 241 16.00 -2.89 -20.07
C TYR A 241 14.64 -3.37 -20.56
N VAL A 242 13.57 -2.90 -19.93
CA VAL A 242 12.20 -3.11 -20.40
C VAL A 242 11.70 -1.80 -20.99
N ASN A 243 11.38 -1.82 -22.28
CA ASN A 243 10.78 -0.69 -22.99
C ASN A 243 9.26 -0.70 -22.78
N MET A 244 8.71 0.45 -22.41
CA MET A 244 7.26 0.64 -22.21
C MET A 244 6.59 1.42 -23.36
N ASP A 245 7.27 1.59 -24.50
CA ASP A 245 6.73 2.35 -25.64
C ASP A 245 5.74 1.47 -26.44
N ASP A 246 4.48 1.42 -26.00
CA ASP A 246 3.30 1.12 -26.82
C ASP A 246 2.11 1.84 -26.17
N ASP A 247 1.91 3.11 -26.51
CA ASP A 247 0.59 3.79 -26.61
C ASP A 247 0.80 5.29 -26.89
N HIS A 248 1.07 5.60 -28.16
CA HIS A 248 0.81 6.92 -28.72
C HIS A 248 -0.02 6.75 -29.99
N ASN A 249 -1.31 7.10 -29.91
CA ASN A 249 -1.95 7.76 -31.04
C ASN A 249 -2.96 8.82 -30.59
N VAL A 250 -2.99 9.86 -31.40
CA VAL A 250 -3.45 11.23 -31.16
C VAL A 250 -4.88 11.42 -31.72
N ASP A 251 -5.66 12.27 -31.04
CA ASP A 251 -6.85 13.06 -31.45
C ASP A 251 -8.04 12.42 -32.20
N GLY A 252 -9.25 12.71 -31.71
CA GLY A 252 -10.48 12.64 -32.51
C GLY A 252 -11.79 12.62 -31.72
N TYR A 253 -12.41 13.78 -31.49
CA TYR A 253 -13.83 13.90 -31.12
C TYR A 253 -14.74 13.34 -32.24
N ASN A 254 -15.61 12.37 -31.92
CA ASN A 254 -17.08 12.39 -32.12
C ASN A 254 -17.73 11.01 -32.26
N ASN A 255 -18.83 10.87 -31.52
CA ASN A 255 -20.08 10.15 -31.79
C ASN A 255 -20.17 8.61 -31.92
N MET A 256 -21.08 8.13 -31.06
CA MET A 256 -22.16 7.15 -31.31
C MET A 256 -21.84 5.66 -31.46
N TYR A 257 -22.50 4.91 -30.57
CA TYR A 257 -23.04 3.56 -30.73
C TYR A 257 -22.42 2.68 -31.82
N ASN A 258 -21.64 1.68 -31.41
CA ASN A 258 -21.94 0.31 -31.83
C ASN A 258 -21.22 -0.74 -30.98
N ASN A 259 -21.97 -1.79 -30.65
CA ASN A 259 -21.47 -3.08 -30.23
C ASN A 259 -20.42 -3.59 -31.23
N ASN A 260 -19.30 -4.11 -30.72
CA ASN A 260 -18.83 -5.45 -31.10
C ASN A 260 -17.67 -5.92 -30.23
N ASN A 261 -17.75 -7.21 -29.90
CA ASN A 261 -16.73 -8.04 -29.28
C ASN A 261 -15.33 -7.79 -29.87
N ASN A 262 -14.34 -7.60 -29.00
CA ASN A 262 -12.98 -8.06 -29.27
C ASN A 262 -12.26 -8.38 -27.96
N ASN A 263 -11.94 -9.67 -27.81
CA ASN A 263 -11.05 -10.20 -26.78
C ASN A 263 -9.62 -9.68 -27.04
N ASN A 264 -9.16 -8.74 -26.22
CA ASN A 264 -7.74 -8.42 -26.09
C ASN A 264 -7.34 -8.61 -24.62
N ASN A 265 -6.73 -9.77 -24.34
CA ASN A 265 -6.05 -10.06 -23.08
C ASN A 265 -4.69 -9.35 -23.07
N ASN A 266 -4.68 -8.06 -22.77
CA ASN A 266 -3.48 -7.35 -22.32
C ASN A 266 -3.64 -7.05 -20.82
N ASN A 267 -3.12 -7.95 -19.98
CA ASN A 267 -3.10 -7.76 -18.52
C ASN A 267 -1.98 -6.79 -18.13
N ASN A 268 -2.16 -5.51 -18.45
CA ASN A 268 -1.36 -4.41 -17.89
C ASN A 268 -1.92 -4.07 -16.50
N ASN A 269 -1.49 -4.83 -15.50
CA ASN A 269 -1.95 -4.64 -14.13
C ASN A 269 -1.30 -3.38 -13.53
N SER A 270 -2.05 -2.27 -13.52
CA SER A 270 -1.68 -1.06 -12.79
C SER A 270 -2.21 -1.13 -11.35
N PHE A 271 -1.52 -0.47 -10.42
CA PHE A 271 -1.94 -0.36 -9.01
C PHE A 271 -1.99 1.13 -8.66
N SER A 272 -3.02 1.56 -7.94
CA SER A 272 -3.11 2.93 -7.40
C SER A 272 -2.71 2.91 -5.94
N PHE A 273 -2.05 3.99 -5.50
CA PHE A 273 -1.40 4.07 -4.20
C PHE A 273 -2.36 4.64 -3.16
N CYS A 274 -2.80 3.78 -2.25
CA CYS A 274 -3.19 4.18 -0.91
C CYS A 274 -2.10 3.62 0.00
N ILE A 275 -1.27 4.47 0.61
CA ILE A 275 -0.23 4.00 1.54
C ILE A 275 -0.92 3.56 2.82
N LEU A 276 -1.30 2.29 2.83
CA LEU A 276 -1.62 1.56 4.04
C LEU A 276 -0.48 0.57 4.24
N SER A 277 0.21 0.68 5.38
CA SER A 277 1.34 -0.19 5.70
C SER A 277 1.17 -0.78 7.10
N ILE A 278 1.59 -2.03 7.27
CA ILE A 278 1.78 -2.63 8.59
C ILE A 278 3.28 -2.67 8.85
N VAL A 279 3.75 -2.00 9.90
CA VAL A 279 5.17 -1.81 10.26
C VAL A 279 5.47 -2.36 11.64
#